data_AF-A0A971TKL9-F1
#
_entry.id   AF-A0A971TKL9-F1
#
_cell.length_a   1.000
_cell.length_b   1.000
_cell.length_c   1.000
_cell.angle_alpha   90.00
_cell.angle_beta   90.00
_cell.angle_gamma   90.00
#
_symmetry.space_group_name_H-M   'P 1'
#
loop_
_entity.id
_entity.type
_entity.pdbx_description
1 polymer ?
#
loop_
_entity_poly.entity_id
_entity_poly.type
_entity_poly.pdbx_seq_one_letter_code
_entity_poly.pdbx_strand_id
1 'polypeptide(L)'
;MAEEFVSEAIEPIAGTANAAAMTRREPGFPARFRWRGREYRLAQVLETWKQDGPCRNGSREMYLRKHWYKIRTEDNLIMSVYFERQARGGGQGKKRWWLFTVDRDGAAGTSNS
;
A
#
# COMPACT_ATOMS: atom_id res chain seq x y z
N MET A 1 7.13 15.18 12.71
CA MET A 1 7.89 14.07 12.08
C MET A 1 7.83 12.81 12.94
N ALA A 2 6.81 11.97 12.76
CA ALA A 2 6.80 10.63 13.34
C ALA A 2 6.38 9.64 12.25
N GLU A 3 7.27 9.45 11.28
CA GLU A 3 7.15 8.32 10.36
C GLU A 3 7.52 7.06 11.13
N GLU A 4 6.56 6.15 11.28
CA GLU A 4 6.72 4.87 11.95
C GLU A 4 6.86 3.77 10.91
N PHE A 5 7.96 3.01 10.98
CA PHE A 5 8.15 1.81 10.18
C PHE A 5 7.31 0.66 10.76
N VAL A 6 6.48 0.04 9.91
CA VAL A 6 5.48 -0.94 10.31
C VAL A 6 5.76 -2.31 9.67
N SER A 7 5.86 -2.37 8.34
CA SER A 7 6.03 -3.61 7.55
C SER A 7 5.01 -4.73 7.84
N GLU A 8 3.78 -4.38 8.21
CA GLU A 8 2.73 -5.35 8.56
C GLU A 8 1.76 -5.61 7.41
N ALA A 9 1.17 -6.81 7.38
CA ALA A 9 0.16 -7.15 6.39
C ALA A 9 -1.15 -6.39 6.68
N ILE A 10 -1.77 -5.89 5.61
CA ILE A 10 -3.12 -5.31 5.68
C ILE A 10 -4.12 -6.22 4.96
N GLU A 11 -5.35 -6.18 5.42
CA GLU A 11 -6.44 -6.94 4.82
C GLU A 11 -7.32 -6.00 4.00
N PRO A 12 -7.30 -6.08 2.66
CA PRO A 12 -8.21 -5.30 1.85
C PRO A 12 -9.65 -5.75 2.13
N ILE A 13 -10.55 -4.80 2.40
CA ILE A 13 -11.98 -5.09 2.58
C ILE A 13 -12.64 -4.97 1.21
N ALA A 14 -12.76 -6.10 0.52
CA ALA A 14 -13.47 -6.19 -0.74
C ALA A 14 -14.98 -6.01 -0.52
N GLY A 15 -15.64 -5.20 -1.35
CA GLY A 15 -17.09 -4.98 -1.27
C GLY A 15 -17.54 -3.52 -1.27
N THR A 16 -16.61 -2.56 -1.18
CA THR A 16 -16.86 -1.15 -1.51
C THR A 16 -16.05 -0.78 -2.72
N ALA A 17 -16.58 -1.12 -3.88
CA ALA A 17 -16.11 -0.51 -5.10
C ALA A 17 -16.42 0.99 -5.00
N ASN A 18 -15.40 1.83 -4.77
CA ASN A 18 -15.51 3.20 -5.21
C ASN A 18 -15.51 3.13 -6.75
N ALA A 19 -16.68 3.36 -7.36
CA ALA A 19 -16.90 3.28 -8.80
C ALA A 19 -15.95 4.20 -9.60
N ALA A 20 -15.23 5.12 -8.93
CA ALA A 20 -14.22 5.98 -9.53
C ALA A 20 -12.97 5.24 -10.08
N ALA A 21 -12.70 4.00 -9.68
CA ALA A 21 -11.52 3.25 -10.14
C ALA A 21 -11.69 2.56 -11.51
N MET A 22 -12.86 2.65 -12.16
CA MET A 22 -13.12 1.93 -13.41
C MET A 22 -12.45 2.54 -14.66
N THR A 23 -11.92 3.76 -14.60
CA THR A 23 -11.44 4.46 -15.81
C THR A 23 -9.97 4.23 -16.14
N ARG A 24 -9.15 3.70 -15.22
CA ARG A 24 -7.70 3.61 -15.42
C ARG A 24 -7.27 2.16 -15.21
N ARG A 25 -6.68 1.54 -16.24
CA ARG A 25 -6.24 0.13 -16.33
C ARG A 25 -5.10 -0.21 -15.34
N GLU A 26 -5.28 0.10 -14.06
CA GLU A 26 -4.35 -0.15 -12.97
C GLU A 26 -5.12 -0.89 -11.86
N PRO A 27 -4.47 -1.81 -11.12
CA PRO A 27 -5.12 -2.43 -9.97
C PRO A 27 -5.44 -1.34 -8.94
N GLY A 28 -6.71 -0.97 -8.83
CA GLY A 28 -7.16 0.06 -7.88
C GLY A 28 -6.80 -0.34 -6.44
N PHE A 29 -6.21 0.60 -5.69
CA PHE A 29 -6.05 0.43 -4.25
C PHE A 29 -7.43 0.25 -3.60
N PRO A 30 -7.61 -0.68 -2.64
CA PRO A 30 -8.89 -0.88 -2.00
C PRO A 30 -9.34 0.40 -1.28
N ALA A 31 -10.61 0.80 -1.45
CA ALA A 31 -11.15 1.97 -0.76
C ALA A 31 -11.15 1.82 0.76
N ARG A 32 -11.17 0.57 1.27
CA ARG A 32 -11.14 0.22 2.69
C ARG A 32 -10.19 -0.93 2.95
N PHE A 33 -9.47 -0.87 4.06
CA PHE A 33 -8.60 -1.95 4.50
C PHE A 33 -8.54 -2.01 6.02
N ARG A 34 -8.19 -3.18 6.56
CA ARG A 34 -7.99 -3.40 7.99
C ARG A 34 -6.51 -3.53 8.31
N TRP A 35 -6.07 -2.84 9.35
CA TRP A 35 -4.72 -2.92 9.92
C TRP A 35 -4.83 -2.92 11.46
N ARG A 36 -4.17 -3.87 12.13
CA ARG A 36 -4.24 -4.08 13.59
C ARG A 36 -5.67 -4.11 14.17
N GLY A 37 -6.61 -4.71 13.44
CA GLY A 37 -8.01 -4.78 13.85
C GLY A 37 -8.81 -3.47 13.67
N ARG A 38 -8.18 -2.38 13.25
CA ARG A 38 -8.84 -1.11 12.91
C ARG A 38 -9.06 -0.99 11.41
N GLU A 39 -10.24 -0.49 11.03
CA GLU A 39 -10.55 -0.18 9.64
C GLU A 39 -10.07 1.23 9.28
N TYR A 40 -9.50 1.36 8.08
CA TYR A 40 -9.07 2.62 7.49
C TYR A 40 -9.75 2.80 6.14
N ARG A 41 -10.11 4.05 5.86
CA ARG A 41 -10.70 4.47 4.58
C ARG A 41 -9.69 5.29 3.80
N LEU A 42 -9.55 4.97 2.53
CA LEU A 42 -8.74 5.72 1.58
C LEU A 42 -9.43 7.06 1.30
N ALA A 43 -8.76 8.17 1.62
CA ALA A 43 -9.18 9.50 1.18
C ALA A 43 -8.62 9.81 -0.20
N GLN A 44 -7.33 9.55 -0.43
CA GLN A 44 -6.66 9.87 -1.68
C GLN A 44 -5.43 8.97 -1.92
N VAL A 45 -5.17 8.60 -3.17
CA VAL A 45 -3.86 8.07 -3.57
C VAL A 45 -2.97 9.26 -3.94
N LEU A 46 -1.90 9.45 -3.18
CA LEU A 46 -0.93 10.53 -3.38
C LEU A 46 0.07 10.18 -4.49
N GLU A 47 0.55 8.94 -4.49
CA GLU A 47 1.56 8.49 -5.44
C GLU A 47 1.42 6.98 -5.72
N THR A 48 1.85 6.56 -6.89
CA THR A 48 1.86 5.15 -7.29
C THR A 48 3.08 4.89 -8.15
N TRP A 49 3.90 3.92 -7.76
CA TRP A 49 5.14 3.58 -8.48
C TRP A 49 5.40 2.08 -8.45
N LYS A 50 6.15 1.61 -9.45
CA LYS A 50 6.61 0.22 -9.52
C LYS A 50 8.05 0.19 -9.08
N GLN A 51 8.41 -0.82 -8.29
CA GLN A 51 9.81 -1.11 -8.02
C GLN A 51 10.18 -2.36 -8.81
N ASP A 52 10.94 -2.16 -9.88
CA ASP A 52 11.64 -3.23 -10.59
C ASP A 52 12.98 -3.52 -9.90
N GLY A 53 13.28 -4.82 -9.71
CA GLY A 53 14.56 -5.26 -9.16
C GLY A 53 15.61 -5.43 -10.26
N PRO A 54 16.92 -5.23 -9.98
CA PRO A 54 17.95 -5.32 -10.98
C PRO A 54 18.09 -6.76 -11.52
N CYS A 55 18.00 -6.91 -12.85
CA CYS A 55 18.51 -8.08 -13.54
C CYS A 55 19.97 -7.83 -13.93
N ARG A 56 20.93 -8.35 -13.16
CA ARG A 56 22.27 -8.67 -13.68
C ARG A 56 22.99 -9.66 -12.75
N ASN A 57 23.32 -10.83 -13.30
CA ASN A 57 24.16 -11.89 -12.76
C ASN A 57 23.58 -12.76 -11.61
N GLY A 58 22.93 -13.87 -12.00
CA GLY A 58 23.38 -15.19 -11.55
C GLY A 58 22.96 -15.73 -10.18
N SER A 59 22.18 -15.02 -9.36
CA SER A 59 21.67 -15.58 -8.09
C SER A 59 20.16 -15.78 -8.10
N ARG A 60 19.73 -16.96 -7.64
CA ARG A 60 18.42 -17.61 -7.81
C ARG A 60 17.28 -17.00 -6.97
N GLU A 61 17.42 -15.78 -6.46
CA GLU A 61 16.38 -15.11 -5.66
C GLU A 61 15.58 -14.16 -6.55
N MET A 62 14.36 -14.57 -6.89
CA MET A 62 13.42 -13.75 -7.66
C MET A 62 12.99 -12.53 -6.82
N TYR A 63 13.44 -11.33 -7.20
CA TYR A 63 12.91 -10.09 -6.66
C TYR A 63 11.42 -9.98 -7.02
N LEU A 64 10.56 -10.12 -6.01
CA LEU A 64 9.12 -10.02 -6.13
C LEU A 64 8.76 -8.65 -6.73
N ARG A 65 8.07 -8.62 -7.88
CA ARG A 65 7.59 -7.38 -8.51
C ARG A 65 6.60 -6.67 -7.58
N LYS A 66 7.05 -5.60 -6.90
CA LYS A 66 6.24 -4.81 -5.97
C LYS A 66 5.59 -3.63 -6.69
N HIS A 67 4.34 -3.39 -6.35
CA HIS A 67 3.62 -2.18 -6.74
C HIS A 67 3.36 -1.34 -5.50
N TRP A 68 3.92 -0.15 -5.46
CA TRP A 68 3.86 0.75 -4.32
C TRP A 68 2.80 1.81 -4.50
N TYR A 69 2.19 2.18 -3.38
CA TYR A 69 1.16 3.21 -3.26
C TYR A 69 1.48 4.06 -2.04
N LYS A 70 1.49 5.37 -2.21
CA LYS A 70 1.42 6.31 -1.11
C LYS A 70 0.00 6.82 -1.03
N ILE A 71 -0.65 6.65 0.10
CA ILE A 71 -2.06 6.97 0.30
C ILE A 71 -2.23 7.94 1.47
N ARG A 72 -3.30 8.71 1.43
CA ARG A 72 -3.84 9.45 2.57
C ARG A 72 -5.13 8.79 3.04
N THR A 73 -5.27 8.55 4.33
CA THR A 73 -6.52 8.05 4.93
C THR A 73 -7.43 9.21 5.33
N GLU A 74 -8.71 8.93 5.62
CA GLU A 74 -9.64 9.94 6.16
C GLU A 74 -9.21 10.46 7.53
N ASP A 75 -8.50 9.66 8.34
CA ASP A 75 -7.84 10.08 9.58
C ASP A 75 -6.61 10.99 9.35
N ASN A 76 -6.39 11.46 8.11
CA ASN A 76 -5.23 12.26 7.68
C ASN A 76 -3.86 11.60 7.91
N LEU A 77 -3.81 10.27 7.92
CA LEU A 77 -2.56 9.52 7.99
C LEU A 77 -2.01 9.33 6.57
N ILE A 78 -0.71 9.52 6.40
CA ILE A 78 -0.03 9.18 5.15
C ILE A 78 0.59 7.81 5.31
N MET A 79 0.27 6.88 4.41
CA MET A 79 0.72 5.50 4.49
C MET A 79 1.39 5.07 3.20
N SER A 80 2.53 4.39 3.32
CA SER A 80 3.19 3.72 2.19
C SER A 80 2.80 2.25 2.21
N VAL A 81 2.18 1.77 1.16
CA VAL A 81 1.68 0.40 1.04
C VAL A 81 2.23 -0.23 -0.22
N TYR A 82 2.63 -1.50 -0.18
CA TYR A 82 3.01 -2.23 -1.38
C TYR A 82 2.17 -3.50 -1.57
N PHE A 83 1.94 -3.81 -2.85
CA PHE A 83 1.30 -5.02 -3.31
C PHE A 83 2.33 -5.97 -3.93
N GLU A 84 2.38 -7.20 -3.44
CA GLU A 84 3.22 -8.27 -4.00
C GLU A 84 2.42 -9.07 -5.02
N ARG A 85 2.85 -9.02 -6.30
CA ARG A 85 2.16 -9.71 -7.41
C ARG A 85 2.38 -11.22 -7.43
N GLN A 86 3.49 -11.71 -6.89
CA GLN A 86 3.80 -13.13 -6.85
C GLN A 86 3.41 -13.69 -5.48
N ALA A 87 2.54 -14.70 -5.48
CA ALA A 87 2.32 -15.50 -4.30
C ALA A 87 3.58 -16.34 -4.04
N ARG A 88 4.13 -16.30 -2.82
CA ARG A 88 5.12 -17.30 -2.42
C ARG A 88 4.43 -18.66 -2.47
N GLY A 89 4.96 -19.60 -3.26
CA GLY A 89 4.34 -20.92 -3.45
C GLY A 89 4.13 -21.66 -2.13
N GLY A 90 3.06 -22.47 -2.06
CA GLY A 90 2.73 -23.34 -0.92
C GLY A 90 1.66 -22.79 0.02
N GLY A 91 0.38 -23.10 -0.27
CA GLY A 91 -0.72 -23.13 0.70
C GLY A 91 -1.21 -21.82 1.32
N GLN A 92 -0.41 -20.76 1.36
CA GLN A 92 -0.77 -19.48 1.97
C GLN A 92 -1.37 -18.55 0.92
N GLY A 93 -2.61 -18.84 0.53
CA GLY A 93 -3.44 -17.83 -0.08
C GLY A 93 -3.57 -16.61 0.84
N LYS A 94 -3.67 -15.44 0.20
CA LYS A 94 -4.47 -14.25 0.62
C LYS A 94 -3.76 -13.00 1.15
N LYS A 95 -2.50 -13.03 1.59
CA LYS A 95 -1.81 -11.78 2.00
C LYS A 95 -0.91 -11.26 0.88
N ARG A 96 -1.40 -10.22 0.18
CA ARG A 96 -0.68 -9.58 -0.93
C ARG A 96 -0.40 -8.09 -0.71
N TRP A 97 -0.92 -7.53 0.38
CA TRP A 97 -0.83 -6.11 0.69
C TRP A 97 -0.11 -5.90 2.02
N TRP A 98 0.84 -4.97 2.02
CA TRP A 98 1.71 -4.71 3.16
C TRP A 98 1.84 -3.21 3.38
N LEU A 99 1.58 -2.77 4.60
CA LEU A 99 1.83 -1.41 5.07
C LEU A 99 3.31 -1.30 5.47
N PHE A 100 4.05 -0.45 4.79
CA PHE A 100 5.47 -0.22 5.01
C PHE A 100 5.72 0.84 6.08
N THR A 101 5.15 2.04 5.89
CA THR A 101 5.27 3.15 6.85
C THR A 101 3.92 3.82 7.08
N VAL A 102 3.77 4.41 8.27
CA VAL A 102 2.67 5.33 8.61
C VAL A 102 3.25 6.63 9.15
N ASP A 103 2.85 7.74 8.55
CA ASP A 103 3.10 9.08 9.06
C ASP A 103 1.80 9.64 9.63
N ARG A 104 1.85 10.01 10.92
CA ARG A 104 0.71 10.53 11.69
C ARG A 104 0.61 12.05 11.67
N ASP A 105 1.57 12.73 11.07
CA ASP A 105 1.75 14.19 11.12
C ASP A 105 1.30 14.89 9.83
N GLY A 106 1.02 14.12 8.77
CA GLY A 106 0.63 14.60 7.44
C GLY A 106 -0.65 15.45 7.38
N ALA A 107 -1.38 15.61 8.49
CA ALA A 107 -2.48 16.57 8.61
C ALA A 107 -2.03 18.00 8.96
N ALA A 108 -0.87 18.17 9.60
CA ALA A 108 -0.42 19.43 10.20
C ALA A 108 0.79 20.08 9.48
N GLY A 109 1.07 19.65 8.24
CA GLY A 109 2.22 20.09 7.44
C GLY A 109 1.96 21.24 6.48
N THR A 110 1.19 22.26 6.86
CA THR A 110 1.28 23.60 6.24
C THR A 110 1.38 24.64 7.35
N SER A 111 2.53 24.69 8.01
CA SER A 111 2.93 25.80 8.88
C SER A 111 4.42 26.09 8.65
N ASN A 112 4.73 27.00 7.72
CA ASN A 112 5.63 28.16 7.87
C ASN A 112 5.82 28.80 6.48
N SER A 113 5.48 30.08 6.26
CA SER A 113 6.04 31.33 6.84
C SER A 113 7.47 31.59 6.39
#